data_AF-A0A438H3S7-F1
#
_entry.id   AF-A0A438H3S7-F1
#
_cell.length_a   1.000
_cell.length_b   1.000
_cell.length_c   1.000
_cell.angle_alpha   90.00
_cell.angle_beta   90.00
_cell.angle_gamma   90.00
#
_symmetry.space_group_name_H-M   'P 1'
#
loop_
_entity.id
_entity.type
_entity.pdbx_description
1 polymer ?
#
loop_
_entity_poly.entity_id
_entity_poly.type
_entity_poly.pdbx_seq_one_letter_code
_entity_poly.pdbx_strand_id
1 'polypeptide(L)' 'MDAQRALLDELMGAARNLTEEEKKGYKEVTWDDKEVCGFYMVRFCPHDLFVNTRSDLGALDLDLL' A
#
# COMPACT_ATOMS: atom_id res chain seq x y z
N MET A 1 10.40 -7.48 16.09
CA MET A 1 9.02 -7.11 16.50
C MET A 1 8.32 -6.24 15.44
N ASP A 2 9.04 -5.76 14.43
CA ASP A 2 8.55 -4.79 13.45
C ASP A 2 7.72 -5.42 12.32
N ALA A 3 8.00 -6.67 11.96
CA ALA A 3 7.21 -7.40 10.96
C ALA A 3 5.74 -7.57 11.37
N GLN A 4 5.46 -7.78 12.67
CA GLN A 4 4.10 -7.87 13.18
C GLN A 4 3.39 -6.51 13.19
N ARG A 5 4.15 -5.40 13.34
CA ARG A 5 3.60 -4.04 13.24
C ARG A 5 3.25 -3.70 11.80
N ALA A 6 4.15 -3.98 10.86
CA ALA A 6 3.91 -3.79 9.43
C ALA A 6 2.65 -4.54 8.94
N LEU A 7 2.54 -5.83 9.28
CA LEU A 7 1.34 -6.62 8.93
C LEU A 7 0.05 -6.03 9.50
N LEU A 8 0.13 -5.49 10.71
CA LEU A 8 -1.03 -4.92 11.39
C LEU A 8 -1.43 -3.55 10.82
N ASP A 9 -0.47 -2.78 10.33
CA ASP A 9 -0.70 -1.50 9.65
C ASP A 9 -1.22 -1.71 8.23
N GLU A 10 -0.82 -2.79 7.54
CA GLU A 10 -1.43 -3.24 6.29
C GLU A 10 -2.92 -3.63 6.49
N LEU A 11 -3.25 -4.27 7.62
CA LEU A 11 -4.60 -4.75 7.90
C LEU A 11 -5.55 -3.66 8.41
N MET A 12 -5.05 -2.73 9.24
CA MET A 12 -5.88 -1.74 9.96
C MET A 12 -5.66 -0.30 9.48
N GLY A 13 -4.72 -0.08 8.57
CA GLY A 13 -4.28 1.24 8.12
C GLY A 13 -3.26 1.89 9.06
N ALA A 14 -2.28 2.57 8.48
CA ALA A 14 -1.23 3.29 9.22
C ALA A 14 -1.78 4.42 10.11
N ALA A 15 -2.99 4.91 9.85
CA ALA A 15 -3.64 5.99 10.60
C ALA A 15 -4.06 5.63 12.03
N ARG A 16 -4.07 4.33 12.38
CA ARG A 16 -4.65 3.84 13.63
C ARG A 16 -3.96 4.40 14.89
N ASN A 17 -2.65 4.64 14.83
CA ASN A 17 -1.87 5.14 15.96
C ASN A 17 -1.74 6.67 15.99
N LEU A 18 -2.37 7.39 15.05
CA LEU A 18 -2.24 8.85 14.96
C LEU A 18 -3.05 9.54 16.06
N THR A 19 -2.43 10.56 16.66
CA THR A 19 -3.12 11.47 17.57
C THR A 19 -4.07 12.40 16.81
N GLU A 20 -5.04 13.02 17.49
CA GLU A 20 -6.03 13.90 16.86
C GLU A 20 -5.41 15.11 16.13
N GLU A 21 -4.19 15.51 16.50
CA GLU A 21 -3.41 16.54 15.81
C GLU A 21 -2.77 16.03 14.52
N GLU A 22 -2.26 14.80 14.53
CA GLU A 22 -1.65 14.16 13.35
C GLU A 22 -2.69 13.68 12.34
N LYS A 23 -3.88 13.28 12.80
CA LYS A 23 -5.01 12.94 11.92
C LYS A 23 -5.45 14.11 11.02
N LYS A 24 -5.28 15.36 11.46
CA LYS A 24 -5.64 16.54 10.66
C LYS A 24 -4.76 16.73 9.43
N GLY A 25 -3.52 16.24 9.48
CA GLY A 25 -2.59 16.24 8.35
C GLY A 25 -2.60 14.92 7.56
N TYR A 26 -3.32 13.91 8.04
CA TYR A 26 -3.41 12.61 7.40
C TYR A 26 -4.40 12.68 6.25
N LYS A 27 -3.92 12.41 5.04
CA LYS A 27 -4.76 12.26 3.86
C LYS A 27 -5.47 10.90 3.95
N GLU A 28 -6.79 10.92 4.03
CA GLU A 28 -7.59 9.71 3.96
C GLU A 28 -7.41 9.10 2.56
N VAL A 29 -6.89 7.87 2.51
CA VAL A 29 -6.70 7.14 1.26
C VAL A 29 -8.05 6.65 0.77
N THR A 30 -8.45 7.13 -0.40
CA THR A 30 -9.66 6.71 -1.11
C THR A 30 -9.31 5.68 -2.19
N TRP A 31 -10.31 4.91 -2.64
CA TRP A 31 -10.11 3.86 -3.64
C TRP A 31 -9.65 4.38 -5.02
N ASP A 32 -9.89 5.66 -5.30
CA ASP A 32 -9.52 6.33 -6.56
C ASP A 32 -8.15 7.02 -6.48
N ASP A 33 -7.50 6.99 -5.30
CA ASP A 33 -6.20 7.60 -5.14
C ASP A 33 -5.16 6.89 -6.01
N LYS A 34 -4.29 7.69 -6.64
CA LYS A 34 -3.16 7.21 -7.45
C LYS A 34 -2.20 6.32 -6.67
N GLU A 35 -2.22 6.46 -5.35
CA GLU A 35 -1.45 5.69 -4.38
C GLU A 35 -2.06 4.29 -4.09
N VAL A 36 -3.14 3.92 -4.78
CA VAL A 36 -3.78 2.60 -4.67
C VAL A 36 -3.74 1.84 -5.99
N CYS A 37 -3.14 0.64 -5.98
CA CYS A 37 -3.09 -0.21 -7.17
C CYS A 37 -4.42 -0.94 -7.41
N GLY A 38 -5.20 -0.49 -8.41
CA GLY A 38 -6.45 -1.16 -8.79
C GLY A 38 -6.28 -2.64 -9.18
N PHE A 39 -5.17 -3.00 -9.83
CA PHE A 39 -4.88 -4.40 -10.20
C PHE A 39 -4.67 -5.30 -8.98
N TYR A 40 -4.15 -4.74 -7.89
CA TYR A 40 -4.02 -5.45 -6.62
C TYR A 40 -5.40 -5.77 -6.01
N MET A 41 -6.37 -4.86 -6.12
CA MET A 41 -7.74 -5.09 -5.64
C MET A 41 -8.44 -6.26 -6.35
N VAL A 42 -8.17 -6.44 -7.65
CA VAL A 42 -8.73 -7.53 -8.46
C VAL A 42 -7.89 -8.81 -8.35
N ARG A 43 -6.89 -8.84 -7.45
CA ARG A 43 -6.00 -9.99 -7.18
C ARG A 43 -5.07 -10.37 -8.35
N PHE A 44 -4.95 -9.51 -9.36
CA PHE A 44 -4.13 -9.74 -10.55
C PHE A 44 -3.13 -8.60 -10.74
N CYS A 45 -2.30 -8.34 -9.72
CA CYS A 45 -1.21 -7.39 -9.86
C CYS A 45 0.03 -8.08 -10.46
N PRO A 46 0.51 -7.66 -11.65
CA PRO A 46 1.71 -8.25 -12.25
C PRO A 46 2.97 -8.01 -11.41
N HIS A 47 2.99 -6.96 -10.59
CA HIS A 47 4.13 -6.66 -9.71
C HIS A 47 4.22 -7.63 -8.52
N ASP A 48 3.10 -8.21 -8.09
CA ASP A 48 3.05 -9.20 -7.00
C ASP A 48 3.25 -10.64 -7.53
N LEU A 49 2.73 -10.93 -8.73
CA LEU A 49 2.75 -12.27 -9.30
C LEU A 49 4.13 -12.73 -9.80
N PHE A 50 4.96 -11.79 -10.27
CA PHE A 50 6.25 -12.08 -10.88
C PHE A 50 7.44 -11.71 -10.00
N VAL A 51 7.22 -11.48 -8.70
CA VAL A 51 8.29 -11.16 -7.75
C VAL A 51 9.39 -12.22 -7.76
N ASN A 52 10.65 -11.78 -7.82
CA ASN A 52 11.84 -12.66 -7.86
C ASN A 52 11.90 -13.60 -9.09
N THR A 53 11.12 -13.33 -10.13
CA THR A 53 11.21 -14.04 -11.42
C THR A 53 11.97 -13.21 -12.45
N ARG A 54 12.30 -13.80 -13.60
CA ARG A 54 12.96 -13.08 -14.70
C ARG A 54 12.13 -11.92 -15.27
N SER A 55 10.83 -11.91 -14.98
CA SER A 55 9.87 -10.88 -15.40
C SER A 55 9.50 -9.92 -14.26
N ASP A 56 10.31 -9.87 -13.20
CA ASP A 56 10.12 -8.93 -12.08
C ASP A 56 10.17 -7.48 -12.59
N LEU A 57 9.07 -6.75 -12.36
CA LEU A 57 8.91 -5.35 -12.74
C LEU A 57 9.36 -4.39 -11.62
N GLY A 58 9.87 -4.93 -10.50
CA GLY A 58 10.16 -4.17 -9.29
C GLY A 58 8.92 -3.85 -8.46
N ALA A 59 9.14 -3.10 -7.38
CA ALA A 59 8.06 -2.57 -6.56
C ALA A 59 7.13 -1.68 -7.40
N LEU A 60 5.84 -1.67 -7.07
CA LEU A 60 4.89 -0.70 -7.60
C LEU A 60 5.42 0.70 -7.35
N ASP A 61 5.81 1.38 -8.44
CA ASP A 61 6.16 2.79 -8.44
C ASP A 61 4.91 3.58 -8.82
N LEU A 62 4.25 4.17 -7.81
CA LEU A 62 2.99 4.90 -7.99
C LEU A 62 3.21 6.31 -8.57
N ASP A 63 4.47 6.71 -8.77
CA ASP A 63 4.84 7.98 -9.42
C ASP A 63 4.83 7.91 -10.96
N LEU A 64 4.71 6.72 -11.55
CA LEU A 64 4.76 6.52 -13.01
C LEU A 64 3.39 6.41 -13.71
N LEU A 65 2.27 6.70 -13.01
CA LEU A 65 0.90 6.67 -13.55
C LEU A 65 0.15 8.02 -13.48
#